data_AF-A0A836JTN0-F1
#
_entry.id   AF-A0A836JTN0-F1
#
_cell.length_a   1.000
_cell.length_b   1.000
_cell.length_c   1.000
_cell.angle_alpha   90.00
_cell.angle_beta   90.00
_cell.angle_gamma   90.00
#
_symmetry.space_group_name_H-M   'P 1'
#
loop_
_entity.id
_entity.type
_entity.pdbx_description
1 polymer ?
#
loop_
_entity_poly.entity_id
_entity_poly.type
_entity_poly.pdbx_seq_one_letter_code
_entity_poly.pdbx_strand_id
1 'polypeptide(L)'
;MANASNGDSYTSEFLPYFTIQLTPPTLSEIAEVLQNGMQSLFHDIKVDIARCPYLTTAPYNLAGVGLGGNTSVVEFVHDGINVPWNYRTRNIQDVLTTSCHDSFIIGSTYATKPHMPYYGHLIMNATYRAPMDIRNESRLIFAERHNGQTRIKKLTDPNQMIYINKGSFFISEGGVLKMTNGSVACNLMWGDYEEPMLESFHDFIRRQQCPEIHLQSDMIAVGTIINDKLKFISAERRYDVNLYDRNEFHCFSNYGAGGQFISDITPDTTEYEGYFNVAENMSVIPFT
;
A
#
# COMPACT_ATOMS: atom_id res chain seq x y z
N MET A 1 -2.83 -16.45 32.06
CA MET A 1 -2.45 -16.63 30.65
C MET A 1 -1.63 -15.41 30.29
N ALA A 2 -0.38 -15.58 29.86
CA ALA A 2 0.41 -14.46 29.38
C ALA A 2 -0.30 -13.85 28.17
N ASN A 3 -0.42 -12.52 28.11
CA ASN A 3 -0.98 -11.86 26.94
C ASN A 3 -0.06 -12.17 25.74
N ALA A 4 -0.64 -12.58 24.60
CA ALA A 4 0.11 -12.80 23.36
C ALA A 4 0.78 -11.49 22.91
N SER A 5 1.93 -11.59 22.24
CA SER A 5 2.57 -10.41 21.66
C SER A 5 1.72 -9.88 20.50
N ASN A 6 1.78 -8.56 20.21
CA ASN A 6 1.12 -8.04 19.02
C ASN A 6 1.63 -8.81 17.80
N GLY A 7 0.77 -9.12 16.83
CA GLY A 7 1.15 -9.87 15.62
C GLY A 7 1.42 -11.37 15.82
N ASP A 8 1.20 -11.94 17.01
CA ASP A 8 1.55 -13.33 17.35
C ASP A 8 0.43 -14.35 17.09
N SER A 9 -0.77 -13.90 16.70
CA SER A 9 -1.80 -14.82 16.18
C SER A 9 -1.59 -15.01 14.68
N TYR A 10 -0.60 -15.84 14.34
CA TYR A 10 -0.47 -16.36 13.00
C TYR A 10 -1.72 -17.17 12.65
N THR A 11 -2.65 -16.59 11.89
CA THR A 11 -3.89 -17.27 11.46
C THR A 11 -3.90 -17.51 9.96
N SER A 12 -3.02 -18.37 9.43
CA SER A 12 -3.35 -18.97 8.12
C SER A 12 -2.79 -20.37 7.97
N GLU A 13 -3.58 -21.35 8.42
CA GLU A 13 -3.56 -22.71 7.84
C GLU A 13 -4.63 -22.88 6.73
N PHE A 14 -5.47 -21.87 6.48
CA PHE A 14 -6.54 -21.99 5.47
C PHE A 14 -6.22 -21.25 4.17
N LEU A 15 -5.76 -22.05 3.20
CA LEU A 15 -6.13 -21.92 1.80
C LEU A 15 -7.47 -22.64 1.59
N PRO A 16 -8.41 -22.10 0.80
CA PRO A 16 -8.13 -21.22 -0.33
C PRO A 16 -8.65 -19.78 -0.18
N TYR A 17 -7.89 -18.82 -0.72
CA TYR A 17 -8.50 -17.58 -1.21
C TYR A 17 -9.29 -17.90 -2.48
N PHE A 18 -10.41 -17.22 -2.68
CA PHE A 18 -11.18 -17.37 -3.92
C PHE A 18 -10.78 -16.27 -4.88
N THR A 19 -10.67 -16.63 -6.16
CA THR A 19 -10.40 -15.69 -7.23
C THR A 19 -11.68 -15.43 -7.99
N ILE A 20 -12.02 -14.15 -8.12
CA ILE A 20 -13.16 -13.67 -8.90
C ILE A 20 -12.59 -13.10 -10.20
N GLN A 21 -13.11 -13.55 -11.33
CA GLN A 21 -12.82 -12.91 -12.60
C GLN A 21 -13.60 -11.59 -12.68
N LEU A 22 -12.90 -10.51 -13.02
CA LEU A 22 -13.48 -9.19 -13.19
C LEU A 22 -13.84 -8.94 -14.66
N THR A 23 -14.78 -8.04 -14.87
CA THR A 23 -15.11 -7.52 -16.21
C THR A 23 -14.83 -6.02 -16.22
N PRO A 24 -13.55 -5.61 -16.26
CA PRO A 24 -13.21 -4.20 -16.23
C PRO A 24 -13.68 -3.48 -17.50
N PRO A 25 -14.01 -2.17 -17.42
CA PRO A 25 -14.17 -1.36 -18.61
C PRO A 25 -12.89 -1.32 -19.44
N THR A 26 -13.01 -0.96 -20.71
CA THR A 26 -11.84 -0.79 -21.58
C THR A 26 -10.95 0.36 -21.10
N LEU A 27 -9.65 0.29 -21.43
CA LEU A 27 -8.72 1.38 -21.11
C LEU A 27 -9.18 2.73 -21.70
N SER A 28 -9.85 2.72 -22.86
CA SER A 28 -10.40 3.94 -23.48
C SER A 28 -11.54 4.54 -22.66
N GLU A 29 -12.48 3.71 -22.19
CA GLU A 29 -13.57 4.17 -21.32
C GLU A 29 -13.03 4.73 -20.00
N ILE A 30 -12.03 4.06 -19.40
CA ILE A 30 -11.40 4.51 -18.16
C ILE A 30 -10.66 5.83 -18.39
N ALA A 31 -9.89 5.95 -19.47
CA ALA A 31 -9.16 7.16 -19.80
C ALA A 31 -10.12 8.36 -19.99
N GLU A 32 -11.23 8.15 -20.71
CA GLU A 32 -12.25 9.19 -20.91
C GLU A 32 -12.90 9.61 -19.59
N VAL A 33 -13.32 8.65 -18.75
CA VAL A 33 -13.96 8.95 -17.47
C VAL A 33 -13.02 9.68 -16.51
N LEU A 34 -11.75 9.26 -16.43
CA LEU A 34 -10.75 9.93 -15.59
C LEU A 34 -10.42 11.32 -16.14
N GLN A 35 -10.21 11.45 -17.45
CA GLN A 35 -9.93 12.74 -18.10
C GLN A 35 -11.04 13.75 -17.82
N ASN A 36 -12.30 13.34 -17.88
CA ASN A 36 -13.45 14.21 -17.68
C ASN A 36 -13.75 14.45 -16.19
N GLY A 37 -13.68 13.41 -15.37
CA GLY A 37 -14.02 13.48 -13.95
C GLY A 37 -13.04 14.28 -13.10
N MET A 38 -11.79 14.40 -13.55
CA MET A 38 -10.74 15.11 -12.82
C MET A 38 -10.48 16.54 -13.32
N GLN A 39 -11.14 17.01 -14.39
CA GLN A 39 -10.91 18.36 -14.96
C GLN A 39 -11.16 19.49 -13.97
N SER A 40 -12.12 19.32 -13.05
CA SER A 40 -12.43 20.33 -12.05
C SER A 40 -11.48 20.30 -10.85
N LEU A 41 -10.64 19.26 -10.74
CA LEU A 41 -9.75 19.03 -9.61
C LEU A 41 -8.31 19.52 -9.88
N PHE A 42 -7.93 19.64 -11.15
CA PHE A 42 -6.57 20.01 -11.56
C PHE A 42 -6.60 21.19 -12.53
N HIS A 43 -5.62 22.09 -12.41
CA HIS A 43 -5.44 23.17 -13.38
C HIS A 43 -5.14 22.60 -14.78
N ASP A 44 -4.20 21.66 -14.86
CA ASP A 44 -3.83 20.94 -16.07
C ASP A 44 -3.96 19.43 -15.83
N ILE A 45 -4.65 18.74 -16.73
CA ILE A 45 -4.76 17.28 -16.68
C ILE A 45 -4.75 16.67 -18.08
N LYS A 46 -3.94 15.63 -18.23
CA LYS A 46 -3.94 14.75 -19.39
C LYS A 46 -3.98 13.29 -18.94
N VAL A 47 -4.97 12.55 -19.41
CA VAL A 47 -5.06 11.10 -19.27
C VAL A 47 -4.95 10.48 -20.66
N ASP A 48 -4.05 9.51 -20.82
CA ASP A 48 -3.74 8.89 -22.11
C ASP A 48 -3.46 7.39 -21.91
N ILE A 49 -3.67 6.62 -22.97
CA ILE A 49 -3.29 5.20 -23.00
C ILE A 49 -1.85 5.14 -23.50
N ALA A 50 -0.92 4.85 -22.60
CA ALA A 50 0.50 4.81 -22.89
C ALA A 50 1.11 3.44 -22.60
N ARG A 51 2.29 3.20 -23.18
CA ARG A 51 3.13 2.07 -22.76
C ARG A 51 3.66 2.35 -21.36
N CYS A 52 3.60 1.34 -20.49
CA CYS A 52 4.22 1.45 -19.17
C CYS A 52 5.73 1.71 -19.30
N PRO A 53 6.30 2.70 -18.61
CA PRO A 53 7.74 2.93 -18.60
C PRO A 53 8.46 1.81 -17.84
N TYR A 54 9.78 1.74 -18.00
CA TYR A 54 10.59 0.83 -17.18
C TYR A 54 10.61 1.30 -15.73
N LEU A 55 10.00 0.52 -14.84
CA LEU A 55 9.87 0.88 -13.43
C LEU A 55 11.07 0.48 -12.57
N THR A 56 11.99 -0.33 -13.11
CA THR A 56 13.21 -0.74 -12.41
C THR A 56 14.25 0.36 -12.30
N THR A 57 14.13 1.41 -13.11
CA THR A 57 15.06 2.54 -13.14
C THR A 57 14.50 3.76 -12.42
N ALA A 58 15.35 4.76 -12.21
CA ALA A 58 14.91 6.05 -11.70
C ALA A 58 13.80 6.64 -12.61
N PRO A 59 12.81 7.34 -12.02
CA PRO A 59 12.71 7.66 -10.59
C PRO A 59 12.05 6.57 -9.73
N TYR A 60 11.38 5.59 -10.34
CA TYR A 60 10.55 4.59 -9.66
C TYR A 60 11.33 3.60 -8.79
N ASN A 61 12.45 3.06 -9.31
CA ASN A 61 13.31 2.12 -8.60
C ASN A 61 12.55 0.95 -7.93
N LEU A 62 11.59 0.37 -8.67
CA LEU A 62 10.77 -0.77 -8.26
C LEU A 62 11.44 -2.10 -8.64
N ALA A 63 10.96 -3.21 -8.08
CA ALA A 63 11.48 -4.55 -8.32
C ALA A 63 11.07 -5.09 -9.69
N GLY A 64 9.84 -4.79 -10.13
CA GLY A 64 9.27 -5.22 -11.40
C GLY A 64 9.51 -4.23 -12.53
N VAL A 65 9.43 -4.74 -13.77
CA VAL A 65 9.76 -3.99 -14.99
C VAL A 65 8.66 -3.06 -15.46
N GLY A 66 7.39 -3.35 -15.19
CA GLY A 66 6.26 -2.63 -15.75
C GLY A 66 4.98 -2.88 -14.97
N LEU A 67 3.84 -2.53 -15.60
CA LEU A 67 2.50 -2.73 -15.07
C LEU A 67 1.55 -3.63 -15.91
N GLY A 68 2.03 -4.39 -16.90
CA GLY A 68 1.16 -5.29 -17.70
C GLY A 68 1.49 -6.81 -17.66
N GLY A 69 0.46 -7.65 -17.49
CA GLY A 69 0.54 -9.11 -17.51
C GLY A 69 -0.30 -9.76 -16.39
N ASN A 70 -1.15 -10.74 -16.72
CA ASN A 70 -2.01 -11.51 -15.78
C ASN A 70 -2.50 -10.74 -14.53
N THR A 71 -3.07 -9.56 -14.74
CA THR A 71 -3.32 -8.56 -13.70
C THR A 71 -4.35 -9.01 -12.67
N SER A 72 -4.03 -8.86 -11.39
CA SER A 72 -4.91 -9.23 -10.28
C SER A 72 -4.79 -8.26 -9.09
N VAL A 73 -5.90 -7.97 -8.43
CA VAL A 73 -5.87 -7.29 -7.13
C VAL A 73 -6.07 -8.31 -6.01
N VAL A 74 -5.30 -8.19 -4.94
CA VAL A 74 -5.45 -8.98 -3.74
C VAL A 74 -5.96 -8.10 -2.63
N GLU A 75 -7.19 -8.39 -2.21
CA GLU A 75 -7.84 -7.71 -1.11
C GLU A 75 -7.96 -8.66 0.07
N PHE A 76 -7.52 -8.17 1.21
CA PHE A 76 -7.77 -8.81 2.48
C PHE A 76 -9.08 -8.30 3.06
N VAL A 77 -10.07 -9.19 3.11
CA VAL A 77 -11.43 -8.85 3.52
C VAL A 77 -11.63 -9.25 4.97
N HIS A 78 -12.12 -8.31 5.76
CA HIS A 78 -12.53 -8.55 7.13
C HIS A 78 -13.78 -9.44 7.16
N ASP A 79 -13.69 -10.64 7.74
CA ASP A 79 -14.79 -11.60 7.78
C ASP A 79 -15.66 -11.51 9.06
N GLY A 80 -15.45 -10.52 9.93
CA GLY A 80 -16.21 -10.37 11.17
C GLY A 80 -15.75 -11.25 12.33
N ILE A 81 -14.59 -11.92 12.25
CA ILE A 81 -14.02 -12.63 13.39
C ILE A 81 -13.58 -11.66 14.51
N ASN A 82 -13.88 -12.04 15.76
CA ASN A 82 -13.52 -11.36 17.02
C ASN A 82 -12.02 -11.43 17.37
N VAL A 83 -11.11 -11.51 16.39
CA VAL A 83 -9.67 -11.38 16.65
C VAL A 83 -9.35 -9.89 16.66
N PRO A 84 -8.71 -9.34 17.71
CA PRO A 84 -8.30 -7.94 17.72
C PRO A 84 -7.37 -7.62 16.55
N TRP A 85 -7.52 -6.44 15.96
CA TRP A 85 -6.81 -6.04 14.74
C TRP A 85 -5.28 -6.20 14.86
N ASN A 86 -4.73 -5.95 16.04
CA ASN A 86 -3.31 -6.00 16.37
C ASN A 86 -2.74 -7.44 16.47
N TYR A 87 -3.56 -8.47 16.25
CA TYR A 87 -3.11 -9.86 16.15
C TYR A 87 -3.32 -10.48 14.76
N ARG A 88 -3.95 -9.77 13.82
CA ARG A 88 -4.34 -10.33 12.51
C ARG A 88 -3.18 -10.26 11.52
N THR A 89 -2.35 -11.29 11.42
CA THR A 89 -1.22 -11.29 10.47
C THR A 89 -1.42 -12.22 9.29
N ARG A 90 -0.79 -11.88 8.17
CA ARG A 90 -0.72 -12.70 6.96
C ARG A 90 0.62 -12.50 6.26
N ASN A 91 1.07 -13.55 5.57
CA ASN A 91 2.26 -13.49 4.75
C ASN A 91 1.88 -13.39 3.26
N ILE A 92 2.32 -12.33 2.59
CA ILE A 92 2.09 -12.15 1.15
C ILE A 92 2.78 -13.25 0.34
N GLN A 93 3.89 -13.79 0.84
CA GLN A 93 4.60 -14.89 0.20
C GLN A 93 3.70 -16.11 -0.02
N ASP A 94 2.77 -16.39 0.90
CA ASP A 94 1.84 -17.50 0.76
C ASP A 94 0.93 -17.31 -0.47
N VAL A 95 0.51 -16.05 -0.72
CA VAL A 95 -0.31 -15.69 -1.89
C VAL A 95 0.48 -15.83 -3.19
N LEU A 96 1.75 -15.42 -3.19
CA LEU A 96 2.62 -15.49 -4.36
C LEU A 96 2.90 -16.95 -4.74
N THR A 97 3.30 -17.76 -3.76
CA THR A 97 3.74 -19.14 -3.99
C THR A 97 2.61 -20.08 -4.40
N THR A 98 1.37 -19.83 -3.98
CA THR A 98 0.21 -20.65 -4.36
C THR A 98 -0.29 -20.40 -5.77
N SER A 99 -0.02 -19.22 -6.33
CA SER A 99 -0.46 -18.87 -7.69
C SER A 99 0.34 -19.57 -8.80
N CYS A 100 1.54 -20.07 -8.50
CA CYS A 100 2.46 -20.72 -9.46
C CYS A 100 2.82 -19.89 -10.70
N HIS A 101 2.64 -18.56 -10.68
CA HIS A 101 2.94 -17.67 -11.80
C HIS A 101 3.96 -16.59 -11.39
N ASP A 102 4.82 -16.22 -12.34
CA ASP A 102 5.70 -15.06 -12.19
C ASP A 102 4.85 -13.80 -11.94
N SER A 103 5.20 -13.06 -10.89
CA SER A 103 4.38 -11.97 -10.38
C SER A 103 5.23 -10.79 -9.93
N PHE A 104 4.79 -9.58 -10.21
CA PHE A 104 5.26 -8.36 -9.58
C PHE A 104 4.18 -7.83 -8.64
N ILE A 105 4.53 -7.61 -7.37
CA ILE A 105 3.61 -7.11 -6.35
C ILE A 105 4.01 -5.72 -5.86
N ILE A 106 3.02 -4.82 -5.87
CA ILE A 106 3.08 -3.51 -5.24
C ILE A 106 1.82 -3.24 -4.42
N GLY A 107 1.93 -2.40 -3.41
CA GLY A 107 0.79 -2.01 -2.61
C GLY A 107 1.16 -1.41 -1.27
N SER A 108 0.14 -1.21 -0.44
CA SER A 108 0.23 -0.51 0.83
C SER A 108 -0.38 -1.36 1.94
N THR A 109 0.34 -1.48 3.04
CA THR A 109 -0.14 -2.18 4.23
C THR A 109 0.67 -1.79 5.47
N TYR A 110 0.29 -2.30 6.64
CA TYR A 110 0.94 -2.03 7.91
C TYR A 110 1.76 -3.24 8.36
N ALA A 111 2.90 -3.02 8.97
CA ALA A 111 3.76 -4.05 9.53
C ALA A 111 3.85 -3.90 11.05
N THR A 112 4.00 -5.03 11.75
CA THR A 112 4.15 -5.08 13.21
C THR A 112 5.15 -6.15 13.64
N LYS A 113 5.67 -5.97 14.86
CA LYS A 113 6.38 -7.04 15.57
C LYS A 113 5.43 -8.22 15.88
N PRO A 114 5.98 -9.40 16.25
CA PRO A 114 7.41 -9.77 16.26
C PRO A 114 7.96 -10.14 14.87
N HIS A 115 7.09 -10.41 13.89
CA HIS A 115 7.49 -10.97 12.61
C HIS A 115 8.16 -9.95 11.67
N MET A 116 7.85 -8.66 11.85
CA MET A 116 8.54 -7.56 11.20
C MET A 116 9.49 -6.86 12.18
N PRO A 117 10.62 -6.29 11.70
CA PRO A 117 11.63 -5.72 12.60
C PRO A 117 11.13 -4.49 13.38
N TYR A 118 10.15 -3.77 12.83
CA TYR A 118 9.53 -2.59 13.43
C TYR A 118 8.03 -2.56 13.11
N TYR A 119 7.31 -1.74 13.86
CA TYR A 119 6.03 -1.23 13.41
C TYR A 119 6.26 -0.21 12.30
N GLY A 120 5.35 -0.12 11.32
CA GLY A 120 5.45 0.90 10.29
C GLY A 120 4.51 0.68 9.11
N HIS A 121 4.51 1.64 8.18
CA HIS A 121 3.88 1.46 6.89
C HIS A 121 4.81 0.61 6.01
N LEU A 122 4.34 -0.56 5.61
CA LEU A 122 5.00 -1.43 4.66
C LEU A 122 4.61 -0.99 3.25
N ILE A 123 5.63 -0.66 2.47
CA ILE A 123 5.57 -0.29 1.07
C ILE A 123 5.98 -1.53 0.29
N MET A 124 4.98 -2.26 -0.22
CA MET A 124 5.24 -3.50 -0.93
C MET A 124 5.85 -3.24 -2.29
N ASN A 125 6.93 -3.95 -2.57
CA ASN A 125 7.68 -3.88 -3.81
C ASN A 125 8.51 -5.16 -3.96
N ALA A 126 7.95 -6.20 -4.53
CA ALA A 126 8.63 -7.49 -4.66
C ALA A 126 8.27 -8.19 -5.97
N THR A 127 9.17 -9.04 -6.45
CA THR A 127 8.86 -9.97 -7.54
C THR A 127 8.97 -11.41 -7.05
N TYR A 128 8.09 -12.26 -7.54
CA TYR A 128 8.14 -13.70 -7.40
C TYR A 128 8.30 -14.33 -8.78
N ARG A 129 9.20 -15.29 -8.89
CA ARG A 129 9.35 -16.17 -10.04
C ARG A 129 9.20 -17.60 -9.58
N ALA A 130 8.31 -18.33 -10.23
CA ALA A 130 8.03 -19.70 -9.85
C ALA A 130 9.28 -20.57 -10.01
N PRO A 131 9.51 -21.55 -9.13
CA PRO A 131 8.65 -21.94 -8.00
C PRO A 131 8.99 -21.27 -6.66
N MET A 132 10.14 -20.61 -6.50
CA MET A 132 10.62 -20.15 -5.17
C MET A 132 11.59 -18.95 -5.23
N ASP A 133 11.66 -18.21 -6.34
CA ASP A 133 12.58 -17.07 -6.46
C ASP A 133 11.85 -15.77 -6.08
N ILE A 134 12.10 -15.27 -4.87
CA ILE A 134 11.54 -14.01 -4.37
C ILE A 134 12.64 -12.96 -4.28
N ARG A 135 12.41 -11.85 -4.96
CA ARG A 135 13.18 -10.62 -4.79
C ARG A 135 12.32 -9.58 -4.07
N ASN A 136 12.62 -9.35 -2.80
CA ASN A 136 11.93 -8.38 -1.96
C ASN A 136 12.73 -7.06 -1.92
N GLU A 137 12.18 -6.00 -2.51
CA GLU A 137 12.71 -4.62 -2.46
C GLU A 137 11.76 -3.70 -1.69
N SER A 138 10.92 -4.30 -0.82
CA SER A 138 9.94 -3.59 -0.01
C SER A 138 10.63 -2.72 1.03
N ARG A 139 9.93 -1.66 1.43
CA ARG A 139 10.42 -0.68 2.40
C ARG A 139 9.48 -0.60 3.58
N LEU A 140 10.04 -0.41 4.76
CA LEU A 140 9.30 -0.09 5.97
C LEU A 140 9.60 1.36 6.35
N ILE A 141 8.55 2.18 6.47
CA ILE A 141 8.66 3.57 6.91
C ILE A 141 7.93 3.80 8.24
N PHE A 142 8.61 4.46 9.17
CA PHE A 142 8.12 4.76 10.51
C PHE A 142 8.86 5.95 11.12
N ALA A 143 8.34 6.50 12.21
CA ALA A 143 9.01 7.49 13.03
C ALA A 143 9.67 6.85 14.26
N GLU A 144 10.85 7.32 14.64
CA GLU A 144 11.54 6.91 15.85
C GLU A 144 10.96 7.61 17.09
N ARG A 145 10.48 6.84 18.08
CA ARG A 145 9.76 7.39 19.25
C ARG A 145 10.58 8.35 20.12
N HIS A 146 11.90 8.23 20.10
CA HIS A 146 12.78 9.05 20.94
C HIS A 146 13.02 10.47 20.40
N ASN A 147 12.89 10.69 19.08
CA ASN A 147 13.20 11.98 18.44
C ASN A 147 12.19 12.42 17.36
N GLY A 148 11.21 11.59 17.01
CA GLY A 148 10.25 11.87 15.93
C GLY A 148 10.80 11.71 14.51
N GLN A 149 12.07 11.30 14.35
CA GLN A 149 12.71 11.24 13.04
C GLN A 149 12.12 10.11 12.19
N THR A 150 11.75 10.44 10.95
CA THR A 150 11.35 9.45 9.95
C THR A 150 12.53 8.56 9.56
N ARG A 151 12.29 7.26 9.52
CA ARG A 151 13.23 6.25 9.03
C ARG A 151 12.56 5.43 7.94
N ILE A 152 13.27 5.24 6.84
CA ILE A 152 12.93 4.27 5.80
C ILE A 152 14.00 3.18 5.81
N LYS A 153 13.56 1.92 5.90
CA LYS A 153 14.45 0.77 5.80
C LYS A 153 14.00 -0.14 4.67
N LYS A 154 14.92 -0.50 3.77
CA LYS A 154 14.70 -1.65 2.89
C LYS A 154 14.73 -2.92 3.73
N LEU A 155 13.81 -3.84 3.46
CA LEU A 155 13.82 -5.16 4.09
C LEU A 155 14.93 -6.00 3.46
N THR A 156 15.75 -6.63 4.30
CA THR A 156 16.91 -7.42 3.86
C THR A 156 16.64 -8.91 3.83
N ASP A 157 15.67 -9.38 4.61
CA ASP A 157 15.19 -10.75 4.57
C ASP A 157 14.06 -10.85 3.51
N PRO A 158 14.23 -11.66 2.45
CA PRO A 158 13.21 -11.79 1.42
C PRO A 158 11.88 -12.31 1.94
N ASN A 159 11.86 -13.04 3.07
CA ASN A 159 10.65 -13.62 3.64
C ASN A 159 9.89 -12.64 4.56
N GLN A 160 10.44 -11.45 4.85
CA GLN A 160 9.73 -10.40 5.60
C GLN A 160 8.69 -9.71 4.71
N MET A 161 7.59 -10.41 4.47
CA MET A 161 6.44 -9.93 3.70
C MET A 161 5.14 -10.08 4.50
N ILE A 162 5.27 -9.98 5.83
CA ILE A 162 4.19 -10.15 6.79
C ILE A 162 3.58 -8.80 7.09
N TYR A 163 2.26 -8.73 7.07
CA TYR A 163 1.52 -7.51 7.32
C TYR A 163 0.34 -7.77 8.26
N ILE A 164 -0.23 -6.68 8.80
CA ILE A 164 -1.29 -6.74 9.80
C ILE A 164 -2.62 -6.13 9.32
N ASN A 165 -3.72 -6.72 9.80
CA ASN A 165 -5.12 -6.25 9.76
C ASN A 165 -5.72 -6.03 8.37
N LYS A 166 -5.10 -5.18 7.57
CA LYS A 166 -5.49 -4.80 6.22
C LYS A 166 -4.26 -4.72 5.34
N GLY A 167 -4.37 -5.28 4.16
CA GLY A 167 -3.46 -5.01 3.05
C GLY A 167 -4.25 -4.91 1.75
N SER A 168 -3.87 -3.97 0.90
CA SER A 168 -4.37 -3.89 -0.46
C SER A 168 -3.17 -3.96 -1.38
N PHE A 169 -3.13 -5.03 -2.16
CA PHE A 169 -2.00 -5.34 -3.02
C PHE A 169 -2.49 -5.53 -4.44
N PHE A 170 -1.67 -5.15 -5.38
CA PHE A 170 -1.86 -5.55 -6.77
C PHE A 170 -0.78 -6.55 -7.13
N ILE A 171 -1.21 -7.74 -7.53
CA ILE A 171 -0.36 -8.83 -7.97
C ILE A 171 -0.43 -8.91 -9.48
N SER A 172 0.74 -8.89 -10.08
CA SER A 172 0.88 -8.69 -11.51
C SER A 172 0.28 -7.34 -11.93
N GLU A 173 0.63 -6.31 -11.14
CA GLU A 173 0.81 -4.89 -11.51
C GLU A 173 -0.28 -3.81 -11.30
N GLY A 174 -0.11 -3.00 -10.24
CA GLY A 174 -1.08 -1.98 -9.81
C GLY A 174 -0.86 -0.54 -10.29
N GLY A 175 -0.97 0.41 -9.37
CA GLY A 175 -0.77 1.83 -9.65
C GLY A 175 0.53 2.36 -9.05
N VAL A 176 1.31 3.08 -9.86
CA VAL A 176 2.43 3.87 -9.38
C VAL A 176 2.17 5.34 -9.67
N LEU A 177 2.44 6.18 -8.68
CA LEU A 177 2.30 7.63 -8.75
C LEU A 177 3.65 8.27 -8.43
N LYS A 178 4.08 9.19 -9.26
CA LYS A 178 5.21 10.08 -9.00
C LYS A 178 4.67 11.46 -8.69
N MET A 179 5.08 11.99 -7.55
CA MET A 179 4.79 13.36 -7.12
C MET A 179 6.05 14.21 -7.26
N THR A 180 5.91 15.37 -7.87
CA THR A 180 6.98 16.34 -8.08
C THR A 180 6.53 17.73 -7.65
N ASN A 181 7.47 18.54 -7.18
CA ASN A 181 7.24 19.90 -6.68
C ASN A 181 6.30 19.98 -5.45
N GLY A 182 6.36 21.11 -4.75
CA GLY A 182 5.45 21.36 -3.63
C GLY A 182 5.71 20.52 -2.37
N SER A 183 4.65 20.25 -1.63
CA SER A 183 4.67 19.54 -0.36
C SER A 183 3.44 18.64 -0.22
N VAL A 184 3.61 17.56 0.54
CA VAL A 184 2.58 16.55 0.78
C VAL A 184 2.39 16.28 2.26
N ALA A 185 1.20 15.84 2.64
CA ALA A 185 0.91 15.33 3.97
C ALA A 185 0.83 13.80 3.96
N CYS A 186 1.47 13.16 4.93
CA CYS A 186 1.47 11.71 5.09
C CYS A 186 1.10 11.31 6.51
N ASN A 187 0.38 10.19 6.69
CA ASN A 187 0.34 9.52 7.99
C ASN A 187 1.65 8.76 8.24
N LEU A 188 2.09 8.74 9.49
CA LEU A 188 3.29 8.04 9.90
C LEU A 188 3.12 7.35 11.27
N MET A 189 3.28 6.03 11.27
CA MET A 189 3.35 5.19 12.47
C MET A 189 4.65 5.39 13.25
N TRP A 190 4.61 5.11 14.55
CA TRP A 190 5.81 4.89 15.36
C TRP A 190 6.48 3.55 15.03
N GLY A 191 7.80 3.46 15.20
CA GLY A 191 8.55 2.21 15.00
C GLY A 191 8.35 1.15 16.10
N ASP A 192 7.78 1.57 17.23
CA ASP A 192 7.52 0.77 18.42
C ASP A 192 6.26 1.24 19.15
N TYR A 193 5.50 0.28 19.66
CA TYR A 193 4.29 0.50 20.47
C TYR A 193 4.40 -0.31 21.76
N GLU A 194 3.73 0.16 22.82
CA GLU A 194 3.60 -0.61 24.05
C GLU A 194 2.73 -1.84 23.83
N GLU A 195 3.14 -2.97 24.40
CA GLU A 195 2.43 -4.24 24.26
C GLU A 195 1.65 -4.59 25.54
N PRO A 196 0.42 -5.12 25.43
CA PRO A 196 -0.36 -5.28 24.20
C PRO A 196 -0.99 -3.96 23.72
N MET A 197 -1.19 -3.82 22.41
CA MET A 197 -1.98 -2.70 21.87
C MET A 197 -3.47 -2.96 22.12
N LEU A 198 -4.05 -2.28 23.10
CA LEU A 198 -5.45 -2.45 23.52
C LEU A 198 -6.43 -1.52 22.80
N GLU A 199 -5.93 -0.54 22.06
CA GLU A 199 -6.76 0.46 21.39
C GLU A 199 -7.46 -0.09 20.15
N SER A 200 -8.59 0.53 19.78
CA SER A 200 -9.27 0.20 18.53
C SER A 200 -8.39 0.59 17.33
N PHE A 201 -8.58 -0.07 16.18
CA PHE A 201 -7.84 0.29 14.96
C PHE A 201 -8.08 1.76 14.57
N HIS A 202 -9.29 2.27 14.81
CA HIS A 202 -9.65 3.66 14.56
C HIS A 202 -8.85 4.64 15.44
N ASP A 203 -8.69 4.33 16.73
CA ASP A 203 -7.91 5.16 17.65
C ASP A 203 -6.41 5.07 17.37
N PHE A 204 -5.94 3.90 16.93
CA PHE A 204 -4.59 3.72 16.44
C PHE A 204 -4.27 4.63 15.24
N ILE A 205 -5.16 4.67 14.23
CA ILE A 205 -5.00 5.56 13.06
C ILE A 205 -5.00 7.03 13.49
N ARG A 206 -5.92 7.43 14.38
CA ARG A 206 -5.99 8.80 14.92
C ARG A 206 -4.69 9.27 15.56
N ARG A 207 -3.97 8.36 16.22
CA ARG A 207 -2.71 8.67 16.92
C ARG A 207 -1.48 8.67 16.03
N GLN A 208 -1.60 8.27 14.76
CA GLN A 208 -0.49 8.37 13.82
C GLN A 208 -0.14 9.84 13.58
N GLN A 209 1.15 10.10 13.46
CA GLN A 209 1.66 11.41 13.12
C GLN A 209 1.21 11.80 11.72
N CYS A 210 1.21 13.11 11.47
CA CYS A 210 0.80 13.67 10.19
C CYS A 210 1.84 14.69 9.69
N PRO A 211 3.10 14.28 9.41
CA PRO A 211 4.12 15.19 8.92
C PRO A 211 3.75 15.78 7.54
N GLU A 212 4.03 17.07 7.41
CA GLU A 212 4.14 17.75 6.13
C GLU A 212 5.56 17.56 5.58
N ILE A 213 5.67 17.18 4.31
CA ILE A 213 6.93 16.85 3.66
C ILE A 213 7.10 17.74 2.45
N HIS A 214 8.08 18.63 2.51
CA HIS A 214 8.52 19.39 1.34
C HIS A 214 9.30 18.48 0.38
N LEU A 215 8.90 18.43 -0.89
CA LEU A 215 9.51 17.54 -1.86
C LEU A 215 10.88 18.07 -2.31
N GLN A 216 11.95 17.43 -1.85
CA GLN A 216 13.33 17.72 -2.30
C GLN A 216 13.67 17.07 -3.65
N SER A 217 12.94 16.00 -3.99
CA SER A 217 13.00 15.25 -5.24
C SER A 217 11.68 14.51 -5.41
N ASP A 218 11.54 13.81 -6.54
CA ASP A 218 10.45 12.88 -6.82
C ASP A 218 10.14 11.98 -5.61
N MET A 219 8.86 11.89 -5.29
CA MET A 219 8.32 10.95 -4.32
C MET A 219 7.45 9.93 -5.05
N ILE A 220 7.73 8.65 -4.82
CA ILE A 220 7.06 7.54 -5.48
C ILE A 220 6.05 6.96 -4.51
N ALA A 221 4.80 6.82 -4.94
CA ALA A 221 3.74 6.16 -4.21
C ALA A 221 3.24 4.94 -4.95
N VAL A 222 2.98 3.87 -4.21
CA VAL A 222 2.39 2.62 -4.71
C VAL A 222 1.14 2.30 -3.92
N GLY A 223 0.14 1.79 -4.62
CA GLY A 223 -1.17 1.53 -4.05
C GLY A 223 -2.11 0.92 -5.06
N THR A 224 -3.35 0.74 -4.63
CA THR A 224 -4.42 0.13 -5.45
C THR A 224 -5.67 0.95 -5.33
N ILE A 225 -6.45 1.07 -6.42
CA ILE A 225 -7.76 1.71 -6.39
C ILE A 225 -8.80 0.65 -6.76
N ILE A 226 -9.79 0.48 -5.88
CA ILE A 226 -10.95 -0.37 -6.08
C ILE A 226 -12.16 0.56 -6.24
N ASN A 227 -12.83 0.44 -7.39
CA ASN A 227 -14.06 1.17 -7.67
C ASN A 227 -15.25 0.51 -6.97
N ASP A 228 -15.40 0.78 -5.68
CA ASP A 228 -16.55 0.34 -4.91
C ASP A 228 -17.04 1.40 -3.91
N LYS A 229 -18.01 1.04 -3.08
CA LYS A 229 -18.53 1.95 -2.07
C LYS A 229 -17.43 2.36 -1.10
N LEU A 230 -17.12 3.66 -1.11
CA LEU A 230 -16.19 4.29 -0.16
C LEU A 230 -16.59 3.95 1.28
N LYS A 231 -15.63 3.42 2.03
CA LYS A 231 -15.72 3.16 3.46
C LYS A 231 -14.71 4.06 4.14
N PHE A 232 -15.14 4.80 5.15
CA PHE A 232 -14.25 5.65 5.93
C PHE A 232 -13.63 4.83 7.05
N ILE A 233 -12.31 4.96 7.23
CA ILE A 233 -11.62 4.34 8.35
C ILE A 233 -12.03 5.03 9.65
N SER A 234 -12.34 6.32 9.64
CA SER A 234 -12.86 7.02 10.81
C SER A 234 -13.62 8.28 10.37
N ALA A 235 -14.34 8.91 11.29
CA ALA A 235 -14.96 10.22 11.05
C ALA A 235 -13.93 11.38 11.01
N GLU A 236 -12.64 11.10 11.23
CA GLU A 236 -11.57 12.10 11.17
C GLU A 236 -11.30 12.52 9.73
N ARG A 237 -11.06 13.82 9.54
CA ARG A 237 -10.57 14.41 8.29
C ARG A 237 -9.19 15.01 8.54
N ARG A 238 -8.29 14.84 7.57
CA ARG A 238 -6.96 15.46 7.55
C ARG A 238 -6.83 16.22 6.24
N TYR A 239 -6.50 17.51 6.31
CA TYR A 239 -6.47 18.41 5.13
C TYR A 239 -7.76 18.36 4.31
N ASP A 240 -8.91 18.38 5.00
CA ASP A 240 -10.23 18.24 4.38
C ASP A 240 -10.51 16.92 3.64
N VAL A 241 -9.59 15.96 3.68
CA VAL A 241 -9.74 14.63 3.09
C VAL A 241 -10.20 13.63 4.15
N ASN A 242 -11.16 12.79 3.81
CA ASN A 242 -11.55 11.66 4.66
C ASN A 242 -10.47 10.59 4.62
N LEU A 243 -10.19 9.95 5.75
CA LEU A 243 -9.33 8.77 5.75
C LEU A 243 -10.14 7.55 5.31
N TYR A 244 -9.71 6.90 4.23
CA TYR A 244 -10.42 5.78 3.63
C TYR A 244 -9.93 4.44 4.18
N ASP A 245 -10.88 3.53 4.42
CA ASP A 245 -10.61 2.17 4.83
C ASP A 245 -10.04 1.31 3.69
N ARG A 246 -9.98 1.84 2.46
CA ARG A 246 -9.37 1.21 1.27
C ARG A 246 -8.74 2.28 0.39
N ASN A 247 -8.07 1.87 -0.68
CA ASN A 247 -7.46 2.76 -1.66
C ASN A 247 -6.33 3.62 -1.09
N GLU A 248 -5.47 2.99 -0.29
CA GLU A 248 -4.30 3.64 0.30
C GLU A 248 -3.12 3.62 -0.68
N PHE A 249 -2.30 4.65 -0.59
CA PHE A 249 -1.01 4.72 -1.27
C PHE A 249 0.07 4.97 -0.23
N HIS A 250 1.08 4.11 -0.20
CA HIS A 250 2.27 4.36 0.60
C HIS A 250 3.38 4.86 -0.29
N CYS A 251 4.09 5.87 0.19
CA CYS A 251 5.07 6.62 -0.57
C CYS A 251 6.46 6.63 0.08
N PHE A 252 7.48 6.76 -0.75
CA PHE A 252 8.87 6.86 -0.37
C PHE A 252 9.64 7.78 -1.33
N SER A 253 10.71 8.37 -0.83
CA SER A 253 11.68 9.14 -1.61
C SER A 253 13.10 8.61 -1.42
N ASN A 254 14.00 8.99 -2.33
CA ASN A 254 15.42 8.62 -2.24
C ASN A 254 16.16 9.36 -1.12
N TYR A 255 15.62 10.47 -0.63
CA TYR A 255 16.18 11.24 0.51
C TYR A 255 15.60 10.80 1.87
N GLY A 256 14.81 9.73 1.91
CA GLY A 256 14.38 9.11 3.16
C GLY A 256 13.08 9.66 3.77
N ALA A 257 12.20 10.26 2.98
CA ALA A 257 10.89 10.74 3.42
C ALA A 257 9.74 9.97 2.75
N GLY A 258 8.55 10.00 3.37
CA GLY A 258 7.35 9.35 2.85
C GLY A 258 6.36 9.01 3.96
N GLY A 259 5.52 8.01 3.73
CA GLY A 259 4.50 7.54 4.67
C GLY A 259 3.26 7.06 3.92
N GLN A 260 2.11 7.01 4.59
CA GLN A 260 0.83 6.83 3.91
C GLN A 260 0.34 8.17 3.39
N PHE A 261 0.25 8.32 2.07
CA PHE A 261 -0.18 9.56 1.44
C PHE A 261 -1.61 9.94 1.84
N ILE A 262 -1.83 11.22 2.18
CA ILE A 262 -3.15 11.78 2.50
C ILE A 262 -3.60 12.72 1.37
N SER A 263 -2.80 13.76 1.13
CA SER A 263 -3.10 14.83 0.17
C SER A 263 -1.84 15.67 -0.06
N ASP A 264 -1.77 16.41 -1.16
CA ASP A 264 -0.86 17.55 -1.25
C ASP A 264 -1.35 18.71 -0.38
N ILE A 265 -0.43 19.60 -0.02
CA ILE A 265 -0.73 20.81 0.77
C ILE A 265 -0.33 22.09 0.02
N THR A 266 0.12 21.94 -1.23
CA THR A 266 0.51 23.02 -2.13
C THR A 266 -0.08 22.78 -3.53
N PRO A 267 -1.42 22.70 -3.65
CA PRO A 267 -2.11 22.25 -4.86
C PRO A 267 -1.79 23.07 -6.11
N ASP A 268 -1.42 24.34 -5.93
CA ASP A 268 -1.03 25.23 -7.04
C ASP A 268 0.31 24.85 -7.69
N THR A 269 1.11 24.01 -7.03
CA THR A 269 2.48 23.68 -7.46
C THR A 269 2.78 22.19 -7.53
N THR A 270 2.01 21.35 -6.84
CA THR A 270 2.24 19.91 -6.82
C THR A 270 1.82 19.30 -8.16
N GLU A 271 2.72 18.51 -8.73
CA GLU A 271 2.51 17.79 -9.98
C GLU A 271 2.46 16.29 -9.75
N TYR A 272 1.62 15.60 -10.54
CA TYR A 272 1.38 14.17 -10.45
C TYR A 272 1.56 13.51 -11.81
N GLU A 273 2.38 12.47 -11.88
CA GLU A 273 2.48 11.56 -13.03
C GLU A 273 2.16 10.13 -12.55
N GLY A 274 1.06 9.57 -13.02
CA GLY A 274 0.59 8.24 -12.60
C GLY A 274 0.52 7.25 -13.77
N TYR A 275 0.96 6.03 -13.52
CA TYR A 275 0.74 4.88 -14.40
C TYR A 275 -0.11 3.86 -13.65
N PHE A 276 -1.24 3.50 -14.24
CA PHE A 276 -2.20 2.57 -13.67
C PHE A 276 -2.57 1.51 -14.70
N ASN A 277 -2.78 0.29 -14.23
CA ASN A 277 -3.43 -0.75 -15.02
C ASN A 277 -4.66 -1.29 -14.29
N VAL A 278 -5.48 -2.05 -15.01
CA VAL A 278 -6.73 -2.60 -14.50
C VAL A 278 -6.53 -4.07 -14.18
N ALA A 279 -7.11 -4.51 -13.06
CA ALA A 279 -7.12 -5.92 -12.70
C ALA A 279 -8.19 -6.68 -13.49
N GLU A 280 -7.81 -7.82 -14.07
CA GLU A 280 -8.73 -8.79 -14.69
C GLU A 280 -9.23 -9.83 -13.66
N ASN A 281 -8.54 -9.94 -12.53
CA ASN A 281 -8.88 -10.88 -11.46
C ASN A 281 -8.84 -10.17 -10.09
N MET A 282 -9.57 -10.72 -9.14
CA MET A 282 -9.53 -10.30 -7.74
C MET A 282 -9.42 -11.53 -6.85
N SER A 283 -8.31 -11.67 -6.15
CA SER A 283 -8.14 -12.70 -5.12
C SER A 283 -8.57 -12.14 -3.77
N VAL A 284 -9.60 -12.73 -3.18
CA VAL A 284 -10.12 -12.35 -1.88
C VAL A 284 -9.64 -13.35 -0.84
N ILE A 285 -8.88 -12.86 0.13
CA ILE A 285 -8.39 -13.68 1.23
C ILE A 285 -9.28 -13.41 2.44
N PRO A 286 -10.20 -14.34 2.79
CA PRO A 286 -11.01 -14.20 3.99
C PRO A 286 -10.13 -14.37 5.24
N PHE A 287 -10.56 -13.73 6.33
CA PHE A 287 -10.15 -14.20 7.65
C PHE A 287 -10.99 -15.47 7.95
N THR A 288 -10.41 -16.46 8.63
CA THR A 288 -11.07 -17.69 9.10
C THR A 288 -10.48 -18.04 10.45
#